data_AF-A0A0M3J8I2-F1
#
_entry.id   AF-A0A0M3J8I2-F1
#
_cell.length_a   1.000
_cell.length_b   1.000
_cell.length_c   1.000
_cell.angle_alpha   90.00
_cell.angle_beta   90.00
_cell.angle_gamma   90.00
#
_symmetry.space_group_name_H-M   'P 1'
#
loop_
_entity.id
_entity.type
_entity.pdbx_description
1 polymer ?
#
loop_
_entity_poly.entity_id
_entity_poly.type
_entity_poly.pdbx_seq_one_letter_code
_entity_poly.pdbx_strand_id
1 'polypeptide(L)'
;MSHSGSSTARSSGRRSVSSLSTASRFDALSLGVSGADNRQPVVIEIGTKLTKVGYAGEFVPRAIVRTQLIDGTPTPVYLFDTKMTPKEQYRTLVKFLKQVFFRNLLTVAKDRRIVIVESVLEPTERRHLMARALFEALDAPSVLFAPSHLLATFPFAASNALVVDIGFKEALVIPVHS
;
A
#
# COMPACT_ATOMS: atom_id res chain seq x y z
N MET A 1 28.39 -64.99 5.99
CA MET A 1 28.49 -63.58 6.40
C MET A 1 28.00 -62.73 5.24
N SER A 2 26.82 -62.19 5.43
CA SER A 2 26.10 -61.27 4.55
C SER A 2 26.82 -59.93 4.40
N HIS A 3 26.85 -59.36 3.20
CA HIS A 3 26.39 -57.99 2.96
C HIS A 3 26.26 -57.73 1.45
N SER A 4 25.00 -57.68 1.01
CA SER A 4 24.54 -57.20 -0.29
C SER A 4 24.55 -55.66 -0.32
N GLY A 5 25.33 -55.05 -1.21
CA GLY A 5 25.29 -53.61 -1.48
C GLY A 5 24.16 -53.27 -2.46
N SER A 6 23.04 -52.78 -1.95
CA SER A 6 21.92 -52.30 -2.77
C SER A 6 22.19 -50.87 -3.25
N SER A 7 22.15 -50.66 -4.56
CA SER A 7 22.07 -49.35 -5.21
C SER A 7 20.73 -48.68 -4.91
N THR A 8 20.74 -47.53 -4.23
CA THR A 8 19.56 -46.65 -4.13
C THR A 8 19.81 -45.37 -4.90
N ALA A 9 19.26 -45.30 -6.11
CA ALA A 9 19.12 -44.07 -6.87
C ALA A 9 18.20 -43.11 -6.11
N ARG A 10 18.71 -41.96 -5.68
CA ARG A 10 17.87 -40.88 -5.13
C ARG A 10 17.16 -40.19 -6.29
N SER A 11 15.88 -40.50 -6.49
CA SER A 11 15.02 -39.75 -7.39
C SER A 11 14.85 -38.32 -6.86
N SER A 12 15.49 -37.35 -7.50
CA SER A 12 15.24 -35.93 -7.28
C SER A 12 13.88 -35.58 -7.91
N GLY A 13 12.82 -35.77 -7.13
CA GLY A 13 11.48 -35.31 -7.50
C GLY A 13 11.49 -33.80 -7.71
N ARG A 14 11.41 -33.36 -8.97
CA ARG A 14 11.07 -31.99 -9.34
C ARG A 14 9.72 -31.65 -8.72
N ARG A 15 9.69 -30.89 -7.62
CA ARG A 15 8.46 -30.34 -7.06
C ARG A 15 8.02 -29.17 -7.92
N SER A 16 6.97 -29.37 -8.71
CA SER A 16 6.25 -28.31 -9.43
C SER A 16 5.74 -27.27 -8.43
N VAL A 17 6.10 -26.01 -8.65
CA VAL A 17 5.72 -24.84 -7.83
C VAL A 17 4.32 -24.30 -8.18
N SER A 18 3.32 -25.17 -8.32
CA SER A 18 1.97 -24.77 -8.75
C SER A 18 0.87 -25.04 -7.72
N SER A 19 1.12 -24.77 -6.43
CA SER A 19 0.06 -24.88 -5.40
C SER A 19 0.22 -23.95 -4.19
N LEU A 20 0.67 -22.71 -4.41
CA LEU A 20 0.53 -21.64 -3.40
C LEU A 20 -0.66 -20.74 -3.77
N SER A 21 -1.87 -21.30 -3.71
CA SER A 21 -3.14 -20.56 -3.87
C SER A 21 -4.02 -20.59 -2.62
N THR A 22 -3.43 -20.74 -1.45
CA THR A 22 -4.12 -20.55 -0.17
C THR A 22 -3.27 -19.69 0.76
N ALA A 23 -3.00 -18.44 0.33
CA ALA A 23 -2.87 -17.38 1.32
C ALA A 23 -4.23 -17.27 1.99
N SER A 24 -4.29 -17.65 3.26
CA SER A 24 -5.45 -17.61 4.14
C SER A 24 -6.28 -16.37 3.86
N ARG A 25 -7.46 -16.55 3.27
CA ARG A 25 -8.51 -15.54 3.31
C ARG A 25 -8.67 -15.19 4.79
N PHE A 26 -8.39 -13.95 5.15
CA PHE A 26 -8.85 -13.42 6.43
C PHE A 26 -10.39 -13.48 6.37
N ASP A 27 -10.96 -14.56 6.88
CA ASP A 27 -12.41 -14.73 6.93
C ASP A 27 -12.96 -13.75 7.95
N ALA A 28 -13.39 -12.59 7.46
CA ALA A 28 -14.08 -11.55 8.23
C ALA A 28 -15.31 -12.08 9.00
N LEU A 29 -15.78 -13.28 8.66
CA LEU A 29 -16.83 -14.02 9.35
C LEU A 29 -16.42 -14.50 10.76
N SER A 30 -15.13 -14.73 11.04
CA SER A 30 -14.69 -15.23 12.36
C SER A 30 -14.70 -14.17 13.47
N LEU A 31 -14.87 -12.88 13.11
CA LEU A 31 -14.87 -11.75 14.04
C LEU A 31 -16.28 -11.22 14.36
N GLY A 32 -17.34 -11.88 13.87
CA GLY A 32 -18.72 -11.46 14.17
C GLY A 32 -19.09 -10.07 13.64
N VAL A 33 -18.32 -9.51 12.71
CA VAL A 33 -18.61 -8.21 12.08
C VAL A 33 -19.60 -8.42 10.92
N SER A 34 -20.80 -8.90 11.23
CA SER A 34 -21.91 -8.91 10.27
C SER A 34 -22.51 -7.51 10.20
N GLY A 35 -21.93 -6.64 9.39
CA GLY A 35 -22.46 -5.29 9.16
C GLY A 35 -21.49 -4.28 8.55
N ALA A 36 -20.19 -4.54 8.58
CA ALA A 36 -19.24 -3.77 7.79
C ALA A 36 -19.23 -4.32 6.37
N ASP A 37 -19.60 -3.49 5.42
CA ASP A 37 -19.45 -3.76 4.00
C ASP A 37 -18.07 -4.37 3.72
N ASN A 38 -18.04 -5.68 3.41
CA ASN A 38 -16.81 -6.47 3.27
C ASN A 38 -16.11 -6.19 1.93
N ARG A 39 -16.20 -4.94 1.48
CA ARG A 39 -15.51 -4.43 0.32
C ARG A 39 -14.01 -4.45 0.58
N GLN A 40 -13.30 -4.93 -0.44
CA GLN A 40 -11.85 -4.97 -0.48
C GLN A 40 -11.28 -3.57 -0.20
N PRO A 41 -10.37 -3.40 0.77
CA PRO A 41 -9.77 -2.11 1.08
C PRO A 41 -8.99 -1.53 -0.11
N VAL A 42 -9.02 -0.21 -0.23
CA VAL A 42 -8.16 0.54 -1.15
C VAL A 42 -6.80 0.75 -0.50
N VAL A 43 -5.72 0.52 -1.24
CA VAL A 43 -4.35 0.79 -0.81
C VAL A 43 -3.81 1.96 -1.64
N ILE A 44 -3.27 2.96 -0.96
CA ILE A 44 -2.65 4.15 -1.56
C ILE A 44 -1.26 4.29 -0.98
N GLU A 45 -0.23 4.04 -1.78
CA GLU A 45 1.17 4.30 -1.44
C GLU A 45 1.55 5.68 -1.98
N ILE A 46 1.72 6.65 -1.09
CA ILE A 46 1.94 8.05 -1.48
C ILE A 46 3.39 8.49 -1.31
N GLY A 47 4.15 8.40 -2.40
CA GLY A 47 5.49 8.94 -2.50
C GLY A 47 5.53 10.40 -2.92
N THR A 48 6.69 11.04 -2.80
CA THR A 48 6.91 12.44 -3.22
C THR A 48 6.80 12.66 -4.73
N LYS A 49 7.10 11.63 -5.54
CA LYS A 49 7.06 11.71 -7.01
C LYS A 49 5.95 10.86 -7.63
N LEU A 50 5.73 9.67 -7.09
CA LEU A 50 4.76 8.70 -7.60
C LEU A 50 3.81 8.29 -6.49
N THR A 51 2.55 8.07 -6.86
CA THR A 51 1.51 7.49 -6.01
C THR A 51 1.04 6.20 -6.67
N LYS A 52 1.14 5.08 -5.96
CA LYS A 52 0.63 3.78 -6.41
C LYS A 52 -0.71 3.53 -5.74
N VAL A 53 -1.68 3.05 -6.50
CA VAL A 53 -3.04 2.79 -5.99
C VAL A 53 -3.57 1.47 -6.50
N GLY A 54 -4.29 0.76 -5.65
CA GLY A 54 -4.91 -0.53 -5.99
C GLY A 54 -5.78 -1.04 -4.85
N TYR A 55 -6.16 -2.31 -4.92
CA TYR A 55 -6.94 -2.95 -3.87
C TYR A 55 -6.11 -3.99 -3.11
N ALA A 56 -6.36 -4.13 -1.82
CA ALA A 56 -5.64 -5.06 -0.96
C ALA A 56 -5.84 -6.51 -1.43
N GLY A 57 -4.75 -7.21 -1.74
CA GLY A 57 -4.78 -8.58 -2.26
C GLY A 57 -4.66 -8.69 -3.78
N GLU A 58 -4.63 -7.57 -4.51
CA GLU A 58 -4.18 -7.56 -5.90
C GLU A 58 -2.64 -7.67 -5.96
N PHE A 59 -2.10 -8.41 -6.94
CA PHE A 59 -0.66 -8.61 -7.11
C PHE A 59 0.07 -7.38 -7.67
N VAL A 60 -0.66 -6.47 -8.31
CA VAL A 60 -0.13 -5.26 -8.95
C VAL A 60 -1.03 -4.08 -8.62
N PRO A 61 -0.47 -2.86 -8.50
CA PRO A 61 -1.29 -1.66 -8.38
C PRO A 61 -2.12 -1.48 -9.66
N ARG A 62 -3.35 -1.00 -9.51
CA ARG A 62 -4.20 -0.62 -10.66
C ARG A 62 -3.67 0.58 -11.41
N ALA A 63 -3.02 1.50 -10.72
CA ALA A 63 -2.36 2.62 -11.35
C ALA A 63 -1.14 3.09 -10.56
N ILE A 64 -0.18 3.62 -11.30
CA ILE A 64 0.96 4.38 -10.78
C ILE A 64 0.90 5.75 -11.43
N VAL A 65 0.56 6.76 -10.65
CA VAL A 65 0.38 8.14 -11.12
C VAL A 65 1.44 9.05 -10.54
N ARG A 66 1.70 10.19 -11.18
CA ARG A 66 2.55 11.22 -10.57
C ARG A 66 1.84 11.82 -9.37
N THR A 67 2.58 12.09 -8.29
CA THR A 67 2.08 12.78 -7.09
C THR A 67 1.95 14.29 -7.37
N GLN A 68 1.10 14.62 -8.33
CA GLN A 68 0.81 15.98 -8.75
C GLN A 68 -0.64 16.04 -9.25
N LEU A 69 -1.29 17.19 -9.06
CA LEU A 69 -2.61 17.47 -9.59
C LEU A 69 -2.48 18.01 -11.03
N ILE A 70 -3.35 17.53 -11.91
CA ILE A 70 -3.53 18.03 -13.28
C ILE A 70 -5.00 18.40 -13.43
N ASP A 71 -5.35 19.67 -13.17
CA ASP A 71 -6.73 20.16 -13.20
C ASP A 71 -7.00 21.14 -14.35
N GLY A 72 -6.29 20.96 -15.48
CA GLY A 72 -6.44 21.78 -16.68
C GLY A 72 -5.59 23.05 -16.66
N THR A 73 -4.87 23.31 -15.56
CA THR A 73 -3.83 24.33 -15.52
C THR A 73 -2.66 23.94 -16.44
N PRO A 74 -1.97 24.92 -17.05
CA PRO A 74 -0.84 24.66 -17.94
C PRO A 74 0.34 24.01 -17.20
N THR A 75 0.44 24.23 -15.89
CA THR A 75 1.47 23.64 -15.03
C THR A 75 0.87 22.65 -14.03
N PRO A 76 1.44 21.44 -13.90
CA PRO A 76 1.06 20.51 -12.84
C PRO A 76 1.39 21.08 -11.46
N VAL A 77 0.50 20.87 -10.49
CA VAL A 77 0.69 21.32 -9.11
C VAL A 77 1.18 20.13 -8.27
N TYR A 78 2.39 20.20 -7.74
CA TYR A 78 2.94 19.17 -6.86
C TYR A 78 2.26 19.20 -5.48
N LEU A 79 1.82 18.04 -4.98
CA LEU A 79 1.00 17.97 -3.76
C LEU A 79 1.72 18.43 -2.49
N PHE A 80 3.04 18.30 -2.46
CA PHE A 80 3.87 18.57 -1.27
C PHE A 80 4.88 19.68 -1.55
N ASP A 81 4.52 20.66 -2.39
CA ASP A 81 5.32 21.86 -2.59
C ASP A 81 5.26 22.76 -1.35
N THR A 82 6.42 23.13 -0.82
CA THR A 82 6.57 23.96 0.39
C THR A 82 6.12 25.40 0.18
N LYS A 83 5.91 25.83 -1.06
CA LYS A 83 5.46 27.20 -1.39
C LYS A 83 3.96 27.39 -1.20
N MET A 84 3.18 26.32 -1.05
CA MET A 84 1.73 26.39 -0.95
C MET A 84 1.28 26.71 0.48
N THR A 85 0.20 27.48 0.60
CA THR A 85 -0.45 27.64 1.91
C THR A 85 -1.11 26.32 2.34
N PRO A 86 -1.27 26.05 3.64
CA PRO A 86 -1.92 24.82 4.12
C PRO A 86 -3.33 24.61 3.55
N LYS A 87 -4.07 25.70 3.31
CA LYS A 87 -5.41 25.67 2.71
C LYS A 87 -5.37 25.26 1.23
N GLU A 88 -4.42 25.77 0.45
CA GLU A 88 -4.24 25.36 -0.94
C GLU A 88 -3.79 23.91 -1.03
N GLN A 89 -2.85 23.51 -0.16
CA GLN A 89 -2.37 22.14 -0.10
C GLN A 89 -3.51 21.16 0.18
N TYR A 90 -4.39 21.49 1.14
CA TYR A 90 -5.61 20.71 1.41
C TYR A 90 -6.51 20.60 0.17
N ARG A 91 -6.80 21.71 -0.50
CA ARG A 91 -7.68 21.71 -1.70
C ARG A 91 -7.08 20.89 -2.84
N THR A 92 -5.77 21.01 -3.07
CA THR A 92 -5.06 20.24 -4.09
C THR A 92 -5.05 18.76 -3.76
N LEU A 93 -4.81 18.39 -2.50
CA LEU A 93 -4.86 17.00 -2.06
C LEU A 93 -6.24 16.39 -2.26
N VAL A 94 -7.31 17.07 -1.85
CA VAL A 94 -8.69 16.60 -2.03
C VAL A 94 -9.01 16.39 -3.50
N LYS A 95 -8.66 17.35 -4.37
CA LYS A 95 -8.86 17.20 -5.82
C LYS A 95 -8.08 16.01 -6.38
N PHE A 96 -6.83 15.83 -5.97
CA PHE A 96 -5.99 14.73 -6.41
C PHE A 96 -6.59 13.37 -5.99
N LEU A 97 -6.99 13.23 -4.72
CA LEU A 97 -7.62 12.01 -4.23
C LEU A 97 -8.92 11.71 -4.99
N LYS A 98 -9.77 12.73 -5.21
CA LYS A 98 -10.99 12.56 -6.03
C LYS A 98 -10.66 12.09 -7.44
N GLN A 99 -9.62 12.64 -8.07
CA GLN A 99 -9.17 12.20 -9.40
C GLN A 99 -8.68 10.75 -9.38
N VAL A 100 -7.93 10.33 -8.36
CA VAL A 100 -7.47 8.95 -8.17
C VAL A 100 -8.65 7.98 -8.04
N PHE A 101 -9.60 8.29 -7.16
CA PHE A 101 -10.79 7.46 -6.96
C PHE A 101 -11.66 7.36 -8.22
N PHE A 102 -11.88 8.50 -8.88
CA PHE A 102 -12.72 8.58 -10.07
C PHE A 102 -12.09 7.99 -11.33
N ARG A 103 -10.81 8.27 -11.60
CA ARG A 103 -10.15 7.87 -12.87
C ARG A 103 -9.42 6.54 -12.80
N ASN A 104 -8.85 6.18 -11.64
CA ASN A 104 -7.98 5.01 -11.53
C ASN A 104 -8.65 3.84 -10.81
N LEU A 105 -9.38 4.12 -9.73
CA LEU A 105 -10.00 3.05 -8.93
C LEU A 105 -11.44 2.73 -9.34
N LEU A 106 -12.11 3.67 -10.00
CA LEU A 106 -13.51 3.57 -10.45
C LEU A 106 -14.46 3.23 -9.29
N THR A 107 -14.22 3.80 -8.10
CA THR A 107 -15.01 3.56 -6.88
C THR A 107 -15.19 4.85 -6.09
N VAL A 108 -16.17 4.85 -5.18
CA VAL A 108 -16.35 5.91 -4.18
C VAL A 108 -15.54 5.56 -2.93
N ALA A 109 -14.91 6.57 -2.32
CA ALA A 109 -14.11 6.41 -1.10
C ALA A 109 -14.96 6.07 0.14
N LYS A 110 -16.15 6.65 0.23
CA LYS A 110 -17.15 6.42 1.30
C LYS A 110 -17.52 4.95 1.52
N ASP A 111 -17.35 4.13 0.50
CA ASP A 111 -17.72 2.71 0.48
C ASP A 111 -16.56 1.77 0.82
N ARG A 112 -15.36 2.31 1.09
CA ARG A 112 -14.12 1.53 1.14
C ARG A 112 -13.26 1.93 2.33
N ARG A 113 -12.77 0.94 3.07
CA ARG A 113 -11.66 1.15 4.01
C ARG A 113 -10.40 1.51 3.22
N ILE A 114 -9.59 2.43 3.72
CA ILE A 114 -8.41 2.95 3.02
C ILE A 114 -7.15 2.66 3.84
N VAL A 115 -6.12 2.11 3.21
CA VAL A 115 -4.78 1.95 3.77
C VAL A 115 -3.85 2.92 3.07
N ILE A 116 -3.28 3.84 3.82
CA ILE A 116 -2.23 4.75 3.36
C ILE A 116 -0.89 4.14 3.71
N VAL A 117 -0.08 3.86 2.69
CA VAL A 117 1.30 3.41 2.85
C VAL A 117 2.21 4.62 2.75
N GLU A 118 2.94 4.90 3.83
CA GLU A 118 3.86 6.03 3.90
C GLU A 118 5.15 5.71 4.67
N SER A 119 6.15 6.56 4.49
CA SER A 119 7.41 6.47 5.24
C SER A 119 7.19 6.74 6.73
N VAL A 120 8.01 6.10 7.59
CA VAL A 120 8.02 6.34 9.04
C VAL A 120 8.47 7.76 9.38
N LEU A 121 9.35 8.33 8.55
CA LEU A 121 9.97 9.64 8.78
C LEU A 121 9.13 10.80 8.23
N GLU A 122 7.94 10.51 7.74
CA GLU A 122 7.09 11.54 7.18
C GLU A 122 6.56 12.51 8.27
N PRO A 123 6.54 13.83 8.01
CA PRO A 123 5.99 14.80 8.96
C PRO A 123 4.54 14.50 9.36
N THR A 124 4.25 14.62 10.66
CA THR A 124 2.91 14.45 11.23
C THR A 124 1.86 15.32 10.56
N GLU A 125 2.24 16.53 10.14
CA GLU A 125 1.35 17.46 9.42
C GLU A 125 0.79 16.84 8.12
N ARG A 126 1.62 16.10 7.37
CA ARG A 126 1.18 15.45 6.13
C ARG A 126 0.20 14.32 6.42
N ARG A 127 0.46 13.53 7.47
CA ARG A 127 -0.45 12.49 7.95
C ARG A 127 -1.80 13.08 8.36
N HIS A 128 -1.80 14.17 9.13
CA HIS A 128 -3.02 14.88 9.53
C HIS A 128 -3.78 15.44 8.33
N LEU A 129 -3.09 16.06 7.37
CA LEU A 129 -3.69 16.58 6.14
C LEU A 129 -4.37 15.47 5.33
N MET A 130 -3.72 14.32 5.20
CA MET A 130 -4.25 13.13 4.53
C MET A 130 -5.48 12.58 5.24
N ALA A 131 -5.39 12.37 6.56
CA ALA A 131 -6.51 11.89 7.36
C ALA A 131 -7.71 12.84 7.22
N ARG A 132 -7.48 14.14 7.34
CA ARG A 132 -8.50 15.17 7.19
C ARG A 132 -9.17 15.11 5.82
N ALA A 133 -8.39 15.04 4.74
CA ALA A 133 -8.94 14.98 3.38
C ALA A 133 -9.78 13.71 3.15
N LEU A 134 -9.34 12.57 3.69
CA LEU A 134 -10.04 11.29 3.55
C LEU A 134 -11.34 11.23 4.36
N PHE A 135 -11.32 11.70 5.61
CA PHE A 135 -12.50 11.68 6.47
C PHE A 135 -13.47 12.83 6.16
N GLU A 136 -13.00 14.08 6.07
CA GLU A 136 -13.89 15.24 5.93
C GLU A 136 -14.40 15.47 4.50
N ALA A 137 -13.58 15.17 3.47
CA ALA A 137 -13.94 15.51 2.09
C ALA A 137 -14.35 14.31 1.22
N LEU A 138 -13.94 13.10 1.62
CA LEU A 138 -14.19 11.85 0.90
C LEU A 138 -15.10 10.89 1.69
N ASP A 139 -15.47 11.24 2.93
CA ASP A 139 -16.33 10.46 3.83
C ASP A 139 -15.84 9.00 4.03
N ALA A 140 -14.52 8.78 4.03
CA ALA A 140 -13.97 7.43 4.16
C ALA A 140 -14.37 6.79 5.51
N PRO A 141 -14.83 5.52 5.52
CA PRO A 141 -15.30 4.86 6.75
C PRO A 141 -14.19 4.58 7.75
N SER A 142 -12.96 4.32 7.26
CA SER A 142 -11.79 4.14 8.11
C SER A 142 -10.50 4.34 7.31
N VAL A 143 -9.45 4.83 7.98
CA VAL A 143 -8.12 5.00 7.41
C VAL A 143 -7.08 4.33 8.30
N LEU A 144 -6.19 3.53 7.70
CA LEU A 144 -5.01 2.94 8.36
C LEU A 144 -3.74 3.52 7.76
N PHE A 145 -2.85 4.07 8.58
CA PHE A 145 -1.50 4.48 8.15
C PHE A 145 -0.52 3.35 8.43
N ALA A 146 0.04 2.76 7.38
CA ALA A 146 0.94 1.63 7.46
C ALA A 146 2.36 2.04 7.05
N PRO A 147 3.39 1.74 7.87
CA PRO A 147 4.78 2.03 7.53
C PRO A 147 5.26 1.24 6.30
N SER A 148 5.74 1.94 5.27
CA SER A 148 6.22 1.34 4.02
C SER A 148 7.31 0.29 4.26
N HIS A 149 8.29 0.63 5.09
CA HIS A 149 9.45 -0.22 5.38
C HIS A 149 9.06 -1.52 6.09
N LEU A 150 8.07 -1.46 7.00
CA LEU A 150 7.54 -2.66 7.65
C LEU A 150 6.77 -3.51 6.63
N LEU A 151 5.93 -2.90 5.81
CA LEU A 151 5.18 -3.63 4.78
C LEU A 151 6.10 -4.29 3.74
N ALA A 152 7.27 -3.71 3.48
CA ALA A 152 8.25 -4.29 2.55
C ALA A 152 8.83 -5.64 3.04
N THR A 153 8.80 -5.94 4.35
CA THR A 153 9.29 -7.21 4.88
C THR A 153 8.25 -8.33 4.83
N PHE A 154 6.96 -7.98 4.69
CA PHE A 154 5.85 -8.94 4.74
C PHE A 154 5.94 -10.03 3.67
N PRO A 155 6.24 -9.74 2.38
CA PRO A 155 6.35 -10.77 1.35
C PRO A 155 7.44 -11.82 1.63
N PHE A 156 8.43 -11.47 2.45
CA PHE A 156 9.56 -12.34 2.78
C PHE A 156 9.37 -13.09 4.11
N ALA A 157 8.26 -12.84 4.83
CA ALA A 157 8.01 -13.36 6.18
C ALA A 157 9.20 -13.14 7.14
N ALA A 158 9.92 -12.03 6.96
CA ALA A 158 11.12 -11.73 7.73
C ALA A 158 10.75 -10.92 8.98
N SER A 159 11.02 -11.50 10.17
CA SER A 159 10.94 -10.78 11.45
C SER A 159 12.12 -9.83 11.66
N ASN A 160 13.25 -10.14 11.03
CA ASN A 160 14.51 -9.41 11.13
C ASN A 160 14.99 -9.03 9.73
N ALA A 161 15.05 -7.74 9.44
CA ALA A 161 15.50 -7.26 8.14
C ALA A 161 16.13 -5.87 8.25
N LEU A 162 17.07 -5.57 7.36
CA LEU A 162 17.50 -4.21 7.10
C LEU A 162 16.87 -3.75 5.79
N VAL A 163 15.96 -2.78 5.86
CA VAL A 163 15.27 -2.25 4.68
C VAL A 163 16.03 -1.02 4.20
N VAL A 164 16.48 -1.06 2.94
CA VAL A 164 17.13 0.06 2.26
C VAL A 164 16.14 0.59 1.21
N ASP A 165 15.46 1.69 1.51
CA ASP A 165 14.51 2.35 0.61
C ASP A 165 15.18 3.54 -0.07
N ILE A 166 15.41 3.45 -1.39
CA ILE A 166 16.01 4.52 -2.18
C ILE A 166 14.89 5.23 -2.96
N GLY A 167 14.35 6.29 -2.35
CA GLY A 167 13.26 7.08 -2.90
C GLY A 167 13.71 8.25 -3.76
N PHE A 168 12.75 9.06 -4.20
CA PHE A 168 13.01 10.23 -5.05
C PHE A 168 13.68 11.39 -4.30
N LYS A 169 13.29 11.62 -3.03
CA LYS A 169 13.79 12.74 -2.21
C LYS A 169 14.96 12.35 -1.32
N GLU A 170 14.98 11.11 -0.87
CA GLU A 170 15.89 10.61 0.16
C GLU A 170 16.10 9.10 0.01
N ALA A 171 17.17 8.59 0.61
CA ALA A 171 17.42 7.17 0.79
C ALA A 171 17.42 6.86 2.30
N LEU A 172 16.60 5.90 2.71
CA LEU A 172 16.39 5.52 4.11
C LEU A 172 16.88 4.10 4.36
N VAL A 173 17.49 3.90 5.53
CA VAL A 173 17.93 2.60 6.01
C VAL A 173 17.27 2.35 7.36
N ILE A 174 16.33 1.41 7.40
CA ILE A 174 15.52 1.12 8.60
C ILE A 174 15.71 -0.34 9.01
N PRO A 175 16.22 -0.60 10.23
CA PRO A 175 16.20 -1.94 10.79
C PRO A 175 14.77 -2.28 11.23
N VAL A 176 14.30 -3.45 10.83
CA VAL A 176 13.04 -4.05 11.27
C VAL A 176 13.41 -5.28 12.11
N HIS A 177 12.94 -5.30 13.34
CA HIS A 177 13.15 -6.37 14.31
C HIS A 177 11.85 -6.54 15.11
N SER A 178 11.51 -7.79 15.45
CA SER A 178 10.33 -8.13 16.26
C SER A 178 10.72 -8.87 17.52
#